data_AF-A0A2N7X7J2-F1
#
_entry.id   AF-A0A2N7X7J2-F1
#
_cell.length_a   1.000
_cell.length_b   1.000
_cell.length_c   1.000
_cell.angle_alpha   90.00
_cell.angle_beta   90.00
_cell.angle_gamma   90.00
#
_symmetry.space_group_name_H-M   'P 1'
#
loop_
_entity.id
_entity.type
_entity.pdbx_description
1 polymer ?
#
loop_
_entity_poly.entity_id
_entity_poly.type
_entity_poly.pdbx_seq_one_letter_code
_entity_poly.pdbx_strand_id
1 'polypeptide(L)'
;MSVMHVSPVANYEACLIIGGEHVFEITVDEMPQLREKVRSPVRIRIAFDELEAEAPRGTWSAIAKDLSTRGATFFYERIDENVFRVTCAIPRQGA
;
A
#
# COMPACT_ATOMS: atom_id res chain seq x y z
N MET A 1 2.84 -12.55 11.77
CA MET A 1 4.07 -11.74 11.90
C MET A 1 3.91 -10.59 10.93
N SER A 2 3.86 -9.36 11.43
CA SER A 2 3.70 -8.13 10.64
C SER A 2 5.07 -7.44 10.53
N VAL A 3 5.40 -6.95 9.33
CA VAL A 3 6.64 -6.21 9.06
C VAL A 3 6.29 -4.73 8.86
N MET A 4 6.97 -3.82 9.56
CA MET A 4 6.73 -2.37 9.48
C MET A 4 7.89 -1.68 8.75
N HIS A 5 7.56 -0.89 7.74
CA HIS A 5 8.51 -0.14 6.91
C HIS A 5 8.27 1.36 7.10
N VAL A 6 9.23 2.04 7.71
CA VAL A 6 9.16 3.46 8.12
C VAL A 6 9.75 4.40 7.03
N SER A 7 10.23 3.87 5.92
CA SER A 7 10.95 4.64 4.87
C SER A 7 10.49 4.19 3.48
N PRO A 8 10.43 5.08 2.48
CA PRO A 8 9.92 4.73 1.17
C PRO A 8 10.84 3.68 0.54
N VAL A 9 10.24 2.57 0.11
CA VAL A 9 10.75 1.66 -0.93
C VAL A 9 11.90 0.71 -0.54
N ALA A 10 12.70 1.01 0.49
CA ALA A 10 13.94 0.27 0.77
C ALA A 10 13.80 -1.23 1.08
N ASN A 11 12.59 -1.76 1.27
CA ASN A 11 12.37 -3.18 1.58
C ASN A 11 11.27 -3.85 0.72
N TYR A 12 10.86 -3.22 -0.39
CA TYR A 12 9.85 -3.80 -1.29
C TYR A 12 10.23 -5.21 -1.79
N GLU A 13 11.50 -5.40 -2.14
CA GLU A 13 12.02 -6.70 -2.60
C GLU A 13 11.86 -7.80 -1.53
N ALA A 14 12.00 -7.44 -0.24
CA ALA A 14 11.78 -8.37 0.87
C ALA A 14 10.29 -8.73 1.04
N CYS A 15 9.38 -7.78 0.80
CA CYS A 15 7.93 -8.04 0.81
C CYS A 15 7.54 -9.08 -0.24
N LEU A 16 8.16 -9.03 -1.43
CA LEU A 16 7.92 -9.99 -2.52
C LEU A 16 8.38 -11.42 -2.17
N ILE A 17 9.41 -11.57 -1.34
CA ILE A 17 10.02 -12.88 -1.01
C ILE A 17 9.27 -13.57 0.13
N ILE A 18 8.85 -12.84 1.16
CA ILE A 18 8.39 -13.42 2.43
C ILE A 18 6.87 -13.67 2.45
N GLY A 19 6.10 -12.94 1.62
CA GLY A 19 4.64 -12.91 1.73
C GLY A 19 4.18 -12.38 3.10
N GLY A 20 2.89 -12.52 3.44
CA GLY A 20 2.36 -12.09 4.73
C GLY A 20 1.91 -10.63 4.78
N GLU A 21 1.77 -10.09 6.00
CA GLU A 21 1.27 -8.72 6.23
C GLU A 21 2.44 -7.74 6.38
N HIS A 22 2.40 -6.69 5.56
CA HIS A 22 3.40 -5.62 5.52
C HIS A 22 2.72 -4.26 5.69
N VAL A 23 3.40 -3.35 6.38
CA VAL A 23 2.91 -2.01 6.68
C VAL A 23 3.88 -0.98 6.12
N PHE A 24 3.36 -0.03 5.36
CA PHE A 24 4.09 1.10 4.77
C PHE A 24 3.48 2.41 5.24
N GLU A 25 4.29 3.45 5.26
CA GLU A 25 3.83 4.84 5.35
C GLU A 25 4.13 5.53 4.03
N ILE A 26 3.09 6.09 3.41
CA ILE A 26 3.18 6.81 2.13
C ILE A 26 2.62 8.20 2.28
N THR A 27 3.10 9.13 1.47
CA THR A 27 2.58 10.49 1.44
C THR A 27 1.51 10.68 0.36
N VAL A 28 0.76 11.77 0.46
CA VAL A 28 -0.20 12.19 -0.58
C VAL A 28 0.46 12.41 -1.94
N ASP A 29 1.77 12.72 -1.99
CA ASP A 29 2.50 12.88 -3.25
C ASP A 29 2.69 11.54 -3.97
N GLU A 30 2.71 10.43 -3.23
CA GLU A 30 2.80 9.08 -3.79
C GLU A 30 1.44 8.56 -4.28
N MET A 31 0.35 8.96 -3.61
CA MET A 31 -1.03 8.66 -4.02
C MET A 31 -2.01 9.79 -3.68
N PRO A 32 -2.19 10.78 -4.57
CA PRO A 32 -3.08 11.91 -4.31
C PRO A 32 -4.55 11.52 -4.06
N GLN A 33 -5.00 10.41 -4.67
CA GLN A 33 -6.39 9.91 -4.61
C GLN A 33 -6.80 9.53 -3.18
N LEU A 34 -5.85 9.17 -2.34
CA LEU A 34 -6.12 8.80 -0.95
C LEU A 34 -6.67 9.98 -0.14
N ARG A 35 -6.37 11.22 -0.53
CA ARG A 35 -6.90 12.41 0.13
C ARG A 35 -8.43 12.48 0.06
N GLU A 36 -9.00 12.07 -1.06
CA GLU A 36 -10.45 12.09 -1.27
C GLU A 36 -11.14 10.81 -0.81
N LYS A 37 -10.46 9.65 -0.93
CA LYS A 37 -11.00 8.33 -0.63
C LYS A 37 -10.86 7.93 0.84
N VAL A 38 -9.79 8.35 1.51
CA VAL A 38 -9.50 8.06 2.92
C VAL A 38 -9.66 9.35 3.75
N ARG A 39 -10.91 9.78 3.96
CA ARG A 39 -11.20 11.07 4.64
C ARG A 39 -11.08 11.03 6.17
N SER A 40 -11.09 9.83 6.74
CA SER A 40 -11.18 9.58 8.19
C SER A 40 -10.06 8.60 8.58
N PRO A 41 -9.58 8.57 9.84
CA PRO A 41 -8.64 7.55 10.34
C PRO A 41 -9.23 6.13 10.38
N VAL A 42 -10.30 5.88 9.64
CA VAL A 42 -10.87 4.54 9.49
C VAL A 42 -10.03 3.79 8.46
N ARG A 43 -9.52 2.64 8.86
CA ARG A 43 -8.88 1.68 7.96
C ARG A 43 -9.90 1.18 6.94
N ILE A 44 -9.70 1.51 5.66
CA ILE A 44 -10.56 1.09 4.57
C ILE A 44 -9.83 0.18 3.58
N ARG A 45 -10.52 -0.85 3.09
CA ARG A 45 -10.00 -1.71 2.03
C ARG A 45 -10.28 -1.04 0.69
N ILE A 46 -9.24 -0.84 -0.11
CA ILE A 46 -9.37 -0.30 -1.47
C ILE A 46 -8.61 -1.24 -2.40
N ALA A 47 -9.25 -1.72 -3.47
CA ALA A 47 -8.54 -2.46 -4.51
C ALA A 47 -7.59 -1.50 -5.23
N PHE A 48 -6.37 -1.96 -5.56
CA PHE A 48 -5.41 -1.11 -6.26
C PHE A 48 -5.98 -0.57 -7.58
N ASP A 49 -6.74 -1.39 -8.31
CA ASP A 49 -7.35 -1.03 -9.59
C ASP A 49 -8.31 0.17 -9.48
N GLU A 50 -8.95 0.36 -8.32
CA GLU A 50 -9.82 1.52 -8.03
C GLU A 50 -9.04 2.83 -7.77
N LEU A 51 -7.72 2.71 -7.55
CA LEU A 51 -6.80 3.83 -7.35
C LEU A 51 -5.95 4.09 -8.59
N GLU A 52 -5.58 3.06 -9.37
CA GLU A 52 -4.73 3.17 -10.57
C GLU A 52 -5.38 4.01 -11.67
N ALA A 53 -6.71 3.94 -11.82
CA ALA A 53 -7.45 4.66 -12.87
C ALA A 53 -7.24 6.19 -12.86
N GLU A 54 -6.80 6.73 -11.73
CA GLU A 54 -6.67 8.18 -11.48
C GLU A 54 -5.25 8.57 -11.04
N ALA A 55 -4.30 7.62 -10.96
CA ALA A 55 -2.99 7.82 -10.33
C ALA A 55 -1.87 8.27 -11.27
N PRO A 56 -1.08 9.31 -10.90
CA PRO A 56 0.25 9.51 -11.45
C PRO A 56 1.11 8.27 -11.18
N ARG A 57 2.06 7.96 -12.09
CA ARG A 57 3.05 6.88 -11.92
C ARG A 57 4.09 7.22 -10.85
N GLY A 58 3.67 7.30 -9.58
CA GLY A 58 4.55 7.40 -8.41
C GLY A 58 5.17 6.06 -8.03
N THR A 59 6.18 6.09 -7.15
CA THR A 59 6.92 4.87 -6.76
C THR A 59 6.02 3.86 -6.04
N TRP A 60 5.16 4.31 -5.12
CA TRP A 60 4.18 3.43 -4.48
C TRP A 60 3.20 2.82 -5.50
N SER A 61 2.74 3.58 -6.51
CA SER A 61 1.84 3.05 -7.53
C SER A 61 2.45 1.87 -8.29
N ALA A 62 3.75 1.91 -8.59
CA ALA A 62 4.46 0.78 -9.21
C ALA A 62 4.54 -0.43 -8.27
N ILE A 63 4.87 -0.22 -7.00
CA ILE A 63 4.92 -1.25 -5.96
C ILE A 63 3.55 -1.91 -5.78
N ALA A 64 2.50 -1.11 -5.59
CA ALA A 64 1.15 -1.58 -5.35
C ALA A 64 0.59 -2.33 -6.56
N LYS A 65 0.94 -1.91 -7.78
CA LYS A 65 0.62 -2.66 -9.00
C LYS A 65 1.22 -4.06 -8.98
N ASP A 66 2.53 -4.17 -8.79
CA ASP A 66 3.21 -5.46 -8.79
C ASP A 66 2.71 -6.37 -7.66
N LEU A 67 2.41 -5.80 -6.49
CA LEU A 67 1.77 -6.53 -5.38
C LEU A 67 0.35 -6.98 -5.73
N SER A 68 -0.43 -6.12 -6.38
CA SER A 68 -1.79 -6.44 -6.85
C SER A 68 -1.78 -7.62 -7.82
N THR A 69 -0.83 -7.66 -8.77
CA THR A 69 -0.67 -8.81 -9.71
C THR A 69 -0.39 -10.13 -9.00
N ARG A 70 0.12 -10.10 -7.76
CA ARG A 70 0.38 -11.28 -6.92
C ARG A 70 -0.78 -11.61 -5.99
N GLY A 71 -1.91 -10.92 -6.13
CA GLY A 71 -3.10 -11.11 -5.30
C GLY A 71 -3.04 -10.42 -3.94
N ALA A 72 -2.19 -9.40 -3.78
CA ALA A 72 -2.15 -8.65 -2.53
C ALA A 72 -3.45 -7.88 -2.29
N THR A 73 -3.84 -7.78 -1.02
CA THR A 73 -4.95 -6.92 -0.58
C THR A 73 -4.42 -5.71 0.17
N PHE A 74 -5.02 -4.55 -0.05
CA PHE A 74 -4.55 -3.29 0.53
C PHE A 74 -5.60 -2.66 1.44
N PHE A 75 -5.13 -2.17 2.57
CA PHE A 75 -5.89 -1.35 3.49
C PHE A 75 -5.17 -0.03 3.69
N TYR A 76 -5.92 1.05 3.61
CA TYR A 76 -5.41 2.41 3.76
C TYR A 76 -6.03 3.06 4.99
N GLU A 77 -5.21 3.72 5.78
CA GLU A 77 -5.60 4.46 6.98
C GLU A 77 -4.90 5.82 6.94
N ARG A 78 -5.66 6.91 7.09
CA ARG A 78 -5.07 8.25 7.20
C ARG A 78 -4.55 8.43 8.62
N ILE A 79 -3.24 8.63 8.77
CA ILE A 79 -2.59 8.82 10.07
C ILE A 79 -2.17 10.26 10.31
N ASP A 80 -2.03 11.07 9.25
CA ASP A 80 -1.80 12.52 9.31
C ASP A 80 -2.45 13.22 8.11
N GLU A 81 -2.38 14.56 8.02
CA GLU A 81 -3.00 15.35 6.96
C GLU A 81 -2.55 14.87 5.57
N ASN A 82 -1.28 14.54 5.41
CA ASN A 82 -0.69 14.12 4.13
C ASN A 82 0.02 12.77 4.21
N VAL A 83 -0.20 11.99 5.28
CA VAL A 83 0.45 10.69 5.49
C VAL A 83 -0.60 9.60 5.68
N PHE A 84 -0.41 8.50 4.97
CA PHE A 84 -1.27 7.33 4.98
C PHE A 84 -0.46 6.10 5.37
N ARG A 85 -1.03 5.30 6.28
CA ARG A 85 -0.56 3.95 6.54
C ARG A 85 -1.22 3.02 5.54
N VAL A 86 -0.41 2.21 4.85
CA VAL A 86 -0.88 1.15 3.99
C VAL A 86 -0.52 -0.19 4.59
N THR A 87 -1.52 -1.00 4.88
CA THR A 87 -1.31 -2.41 5.21
C THR A 87 -1.60 -3.25 3.98
N CYS A 88 -0.58 -3.95 3.47
CA CYS A 88 -0.77 -4.93 2.40
C CYS A 88 -0.63 -6.36 2.93
N ALA A 89 -1.55 -7.25 2.55
CA ALA A 89 -1.44 -8.67 2.83
C ALA A 89 -1.19 -9.41 1.53
N ILE A 90 -0.01 -10.04 1.42
CA ILE A 90 0.45 -10.79 0.25
C ILE A 90 0.24 -12.28 0.55
N PRO A 91 -0.47 -13.04 -0.31
CA PRO A 91 -0.60 -14.48 -0.13
C PRO A 91 0.78 -15.14 -0.19
N ARG A 92 1.09 -16.01 0.78
CA ARG A 92 2.32 -16.81 0.73
C ARG A 92 2.22 -17.78 -0.44
N GLN A 93 3.20 -17.73 -1.35
CA GLN A 93 3.33 -18.75 -2.38
C GLN A 93 3.97 -20.00 -1.76
N GLY A 94 3.16 -21.04 -1.55
CA GLY A 94 3.62 -22.39 -1.20
C GLY A 94 3.92 -22.61 0.28
N ALA A 95 3.08 -23.44 0.92
CA ALA A 95 3.56 -24.52 1.76
C ALA A 95 3.54 -25.79 0.91
#